data_AF-A0A7X9DJV3-F1
#
_entry.id   AF-A0A7X9DJV3-F1
#
_cell.length_a   1.000
_cell.length_b   1.000
_cell.length_c   1.000
_cell.angle_alpha   90.00
_cell.angle_beta   90.00
_cell.angle_gamma   90.00
#
_symmetry.space_group_name_H-M   'P 1'
#
loop_
_entity.id
_entity.type
_entity.pdbx_description
1 polymer ?
#
loop_
_entity_poly.entity_id
_entity_poly.type
_entity_poly.pdbx_seq_one_letter_code
_entity_poly.pdbx_strand_id
1 'polypeptide(L)'
;MIQLEERLYTSTEVAEILGVSLRSVYRYLEEGKLDAEIKTATGRHRFSKKNIIDFLYPAGSVTPRDLHDDVPVKETPKKASMAEDVVKEQPKIVETPVIASKDTVTKTEPIEDSVSAEPEVAEEPVDWLAKFREAAKKFREESDTLEASTETKPTQENFTGFSGVTSEPIRTAPATKSLYYRSSLGGLKDIAQNIDKTSRSAGVPYAFSMNAGLSLYKPIKPFSVLHAYVKPSDLPFFERVLGLTPSEEAGAQLCLYVSSDTGIFANREEMHGLFVVSKTKLLEDITKTGDNTLIDEAKSVL
;
A
#
# COMPACT_ATOMS: atom_id res chain seq x y z
N MET A 1 0.15 -25.00 12.83
CA MET A 1 0.67 -24.63 14.17
C MET A 1 2.18 -24.42 14.01
N ILE A 2 2.70 -23.27 14.42
CA ILE A 2 4.14 -22.96 14.25
C ILE A 2 4.92 -23.74 15.31
N GLN A 3 5.78 -24.66 14.88
CA GLN A 3 6.66 -25.40 15.79
C GLN A 3 7.93 -24.57 16.03
N LEU A 4 8.00 -23.92 17.19
CA LEU A 4 9.19 -23.18 17.63
C LEU A 4 10.04 -24.07 18.54
N GLU A 5 11.34 -24.10 18.28
CA GLU A 5 12.36 -24.78 19.08
C GLU A 5 12.82 -23.89 20.25
N GLU A 6 13.38 -24.49 21.30
CA GLU A 6 13.98 -23.74 22.42
C GLU A 6 15.39 -23.24 22.05
N ARG A 7 15.44 -22.30 21.11
CA ARG A 7 16.66 -21.59 20.70
C ARG A 7 16.45 -20.09 20.62
N LEU A 8 17.55 -19.34 20.52
CA LEU A 8 17.54 -17.90 20.30
C LEU A 8 17.35 -17.59 18.81
N TYR A 9 16.34 -16.78 18.51
CA TYR A 9 16.01 -16.34 17.16
C TYR A 9 16.58 -14.96 16.87
N THR A 10 17.00 -14.75 15.62
CA THR A 10 17.42 -13.45 15.10
C THR A 10 16.23 -12.59 14.69
N SER A 11 16.40 -11.26 14.62
CA SER A 11 15.32 -10.34 14.19
C SER A 11 14.75 -10.67 12.80
N THR A 12 15.57 -11.24 11.91
CA THR A 12 15.15 -11.69 10.58
C THR A 12 14.29 -12.94 10.64
N GLU A 13 14.70 -13.95 11.42
CA GLU A 13 13.88 -15.16 11.63
C GLU A 13 12.55 -14.82 12.32
N VAL A 14 12.57 -13.89 13.29
CA VAL A 14 11.34 -13.43 13.96
C VAL A 14 10.40 -12.73 12.97
N ALA A 15 10.93 -11.93 12.05
CA ALA A 15 10.14 -11.29 11.00
C ALA A 15 9.42 -12.33 10.12
N GLU A 16 10.13 -13.39 9.73
CA GLU A 16 9.56 -14.50 8.95
C GLU A 16 8.51 -15.28 9.73
N ILE A 17 8.75 -15.60 11.01
CA ILE A 17 7.82 -16.33 11.88
C ILE A 17 6.52 -15.54 12.09
N LEU A 18 6.62 -14.23 12.30
CA LEU A 18 5.48 -13.34 12.52
C LEU A 18 4.79 -12.92 11.22
N GLY A 19 5.40 -13.19 10.06
CA GLY A 19 4.90 -12.74 8.75
C GLY A 19 4.93 -11.23 8.56
N VAL A 20 5.87 -10.53 9.20
CA VAL A 20 6.02 -9.07 9.14
C VAL A 20 7.37 -8.65 8.60
N SER A 21 7.53 -7.40 8.19
CA SER A 21 8.83 -6.88 7.77
C SER A 21 9.81 -6.76 8.94
N LEU A 22 11.12 -6.87 8.67
CA LEU A 22 12.18 -6.64 9.68
C LEU A 22 12.04 -5.27 10.36
N ARG A 23 11.61 -4.24 9.62
CA ARG A 23 11.36 -2.90 10.15
C ARG A 23 10.23 -2.90 11.18
N SER A 24 9.18 -3.69 10.95
CA SER A 24 8.07 -3.84 11.90
C SER A 24 8.54 -4.48 13.20
N VAL A 25 9.47 -5.43 13.15
CA VAL A 25 10.04 -6.06 14.36
C VAL A 25 10.80 -5.04 15.21
N TYR A 26 11.60 -4.16 14.60
CA TYR A 26 12.26 -3.06 15.33
C TYR A 26 11.27 -2.06 15.90
N ARG A 27 10.21 -1.74 15.15
CA ARG A 27 9.13 -0.89 15.66
C ARG A 27 8.44 -1.51 16.88
N TYR A 28 8.20 -2.81 16.90
CA TYR A 28 7.61 -3.49 18.06
C TYR A 28 8.53 -3.51 19.28
N LEU A 29 9.85 -3.57 19.06
CA LEU A 29 10.85 -3.36 20.11
C LEU A 29 10.82 -1.92 20.66
N GLU A 30 10.75 -0.92 19.79
CA GLU A 30 10.69 0.50 20.18
C GLU A 30 9.40 0.85 20.92
N GLU A 31 8.27 0.26 20.50
CA GLU A 31 6.95 0.42 21.13
C GLU A 31 6.78 -0.41 22.42
N GLY A 32 7.79 -1.23 22.80
CA GLY A 32 7.73 -2.09 23.99
C GLY A 32 6.70 -3.22 23.89
N LYS A 33 6.29 -3.59 22.68
CA LYS A 33 5.35 -4.70 22.44
C LYS A 33 6.04 -6.04 22.34
N LEU A 34 7.31 -6.06 21.93
CA LEU A 34 8.12 -7.26 21.76
C LEU A 34 9.44 -7.08 22.49
N ASP A 35 9.77 -7.97 23.42
CA ASP A 35 11.01 -7.90 24.18
C ASP A 35 12.10 -8.79 23.59
N ALA A 36 13.33 -8.28 23.55
CA ALA A 36 14.51 -9.07 23.25
C ALA A 36 15.11 -9.64 24.55
N GLU A 37 15.42 -10.93 24.56
CA GLU A 37 16.01 -11.58 25.73
C GLU A 37 17.49 -11.21 25.88
N ILE A 38 18.21 -11.17 24.77
CA ILE A 38 19.65 -10.87 24.76
C ILE A 38 19.95 -9.83 23.70
N LYS A 39 20.76 -8.84 24.07
CA LYS A 39 21.43 -7.93 23.13
C LYS A 39 22.90 -8.32 23.07
N THR A 40 23.34 -8.76 21.90
CA THR A 40 24.76 -9.08 21.67
C THR A 40 25.63 -7.82 21.79
N ALA A 41 26.92 -7.98 22.07
CA ALA A 41 27.88 -6.86 22.16
C ALA A 41 27.94 -6.01 20.89
N THR A 42 27.58 -6.59 19.74
CA THR A 42 27.46 -5.90 18.44
C THR A 42 26.14 -5.13 18.27
N GLY A 43 25.28 -5.11 19.28
CA GLY A 43 24.00 -4.42 19.29
C GLY A 43 22.85 -5.19 18.65
N ARG A 44 23.04 -6.43 18.19
CA ARG A 44 21.97 -7.23 17.57
C ARG A 44 21.09 -7.88 18.63
N HIS A 45 19.78 -7.83 18.40
CA HIS A 45 18.76 -8.42 19.28
C HIS A 45 18.59 -9.93 19.02
N ARG A 46 18.28 -10.66 20.09
CA ARG A 46 17.98 -12.08 20.11
C ARG A 46 16.70 -12.32 20.90
N PHE A 47 15.83 -13.17 20.38
CA PHE A 47 14.51 -13.41 20.92
C PHE A 47 14.37 -14.86 21.36
N SER A 48 13.77 -15.05 22.52
CA SER A 48 13.42 -16.37 23.03
C SER A 48 12.13 -16.87 22.37
N LYS A 49 11.92 -18.18 22.38
CA LYS A 49 10.63 -18.77 22.01
C LYS A 49 9.46 -18.19 22.83
N LYS A 50 9.66 -17.96 24.13
CA LYS A 50 8.62 -17.44 25.03
C LYS A 50 8.20 -16.04 24.59
N ASN A 51 9.15 -15.16 24.29
CA ASN A 51 8.87 -13.79 23.88
C ASN A 51 8.06 -13.74 22.58
N ILE A 52 8.35 -14.63 21.64
CA ILE A 52 7.60 -14.73 20.36
C ILE A 52 6.18 -15.27 20.62
N ILE A 53 6.03 -16.26 21.49
CA ILE A 53 4.71 -16.83 21.83
C ILE A 53 3.86 -15.83 22.60
N ASP A 54 4.43 -15.15 23.59
CA ASP A 54 3.74 -14.13 24.38
C ASP A 54 3.29 -12.96 23.51
N PHE A 55 4.09 -12.59 22.50
CA PHE A 55 3.71 -11.59 21.50
C PHE A 55 2.55 -12.07 20.60
N LEU A 56 2.55 -13.34 20.20
CA LEU A 56 1.49 -13.93 19.39
C LEU A 56 0.19 -14.14 20.19
N TYR A 57 0.31 -14.37 21.50
CA TYR A 57 -0.80 -14.70 22.40
C TYR A 57 -0.72 -13.91 23.73
N PRO A 58 -0.88 -12.58 23.71
CA PRO A 58 -0.64 -11.71 24.88
C PRO A 58 -1.68 -11.81 26.01
N ALA A 59 -2.71 -12.65 25.86
CA ALA A 59 -3.83 -12.74 26.80
C ALA A 59 -4.18 -14.19 27.11
N GLY A 60 -3.33 -14.91 27.85
CA GLY A 60 -3.70 -16.11 28.62
C GLY A 60 -4.52 -17.18 27.89
N SER A 61 -4.47 -17.25 26.55
CA SER A 61 -5.22 -18.23 25.77
C SER A 61 -4.45 -19.54 25.80
N VAL A 62 -4.70 -20.27 26.88
CA VAL A 62 -4.63 -21.73 27.04
C VAL A 62 -3.91 -22.46 25.90
N THR A 63 -2.77 -23.06 26.24
CA THR A 63 -2.15 -24.14 25.48
C THR A 63 -3.18 -25.25 25.19
N PRO A 64 -3.40 -25.69 23.94
CA PRO A 64 -4.03 -26.97 23.69
C PRO A 64 -2.96 -28.06 23.90
N ARG A 65 -2.61 -28.32 25.18
CA ARG A 65 -1.82 -29.51 25.54
C ARG A 65 -2.03 -30.06 26.95
N ASP A 66 -3.09 -29.67 27.64
CA ASP A 66 -3.56 -30.39 28.84
C ASP A 66 -4.90 -31.07 28.53
N LEU A 67 -4.82 -32.14 27.75
CA LEU A 67 -5.83 -33.19 27.65
C LEU A 67 -5.11 -34.53 27.77
N HIS A 68 -4.57 -34.82 28.96
CA HIS A 68 -4.37 -36.17 29.49
C HIS A 68 -4.05 -36.04 30.98
N ASP A 69 -5.09 -36.07 31.80
CA ASP A 69 -5.28 -37.07 32.85
C ASP A 69 -6.49 -36.69 33.71
N ASP A 70 -7.59 -37.41 33.48
CA ASP A 70 -8.72 -37.51 34.39
C ASP A 70 -8.27 -38.22 35.67
N VAL A 71 -8.05 -37.48 36.76
CA VAL A 71 -8.31 -37.99 38.13
C VAL A 71 -8.84 -36.85 39.01
N PRO A 72 -9.99 -37.03 39.69
CA PRO A 72 -10.70 -35.97 40.38
C PRO A 72 -10.07 -35.61 41.73
N VAL A 73 -9.98 -34.30 41.99
CA VAL A 73 -9.64 -33.73 43.29
C VAL A 73 -10.79 -33.98 44.29
N LYS A 74 -10.47 -34.66 45.39
CA LYS A 74 -11.30 -34.74 46.62
C LYS A 74 -10.57 -34.01 47.76
N GLU A 75 -11.36 -33.34 48.57
CA GLU A 75 -11.02 -32.32 49.57
C GLU A 75 -10.21 -32.79 50.81
N THR A 76 -9.19 -31.99 51.22
CA THR A 76 -8.68 -31.68 52.60
C THR A 76 -8.20 -32.81 53.56
N PRO A 77 -7.57 -32.55 54.74
CA PRO A 77 -6.58 -31.54 55.23
C PRO A 77 -5.39 -32.14 56.08
N LYS A 78 -4.55 -31.25 56.70
CA LYS A 78 -3.48 -31.47 57.75
C LYS A 78 -2.12 -31.98 57.21
N LYS A 79 -0.91 -31.58 57.66
CA LYS A 79 -0.37 -31.13 58.97
C LYS A 79 1.05 -30.54 58.81
N ALA A 80 1.53 -29.80 59.80
CA ALA A 80 2.83 -29.10 59.90
C ALA A 80 4.06 -29.98 60.26
N SER A 81 5.27 -29.51 59.88
CA SER A 81 6.54 -29.41 60.67
C SER A 81 7.69 -28.92 59.74
N MET A 82 8.40 -27.82 60.01
CA MET A 82 9.71 -27.70 60.72
C MET A 82 10.79 -28.69 60.22
N ALA A 83 12.08 -28.40 60.01
CA ALA A 83 12.99 -27.24 60.15
C ALA A 83 14.32 -27.60 59.42
N GLU A 84 15.21 -26.60 59.22
CA GLU A 84 16.72 -26.62 59.21
C GLU A 84 17.49 -27.82 58.60
N ASP A 85 18.63 -27.72 57.89
CA ASP A 85 19.79 -26.86 58.05
C ASP A 85 20.80 -27.04 56.87
N VAL A 86 21.57 -25.99 56.60
CA VAL A 86 23.01 -25.84 56.21
C VAL A 86 23.77 -27.10 55.72
N VAL A 87 24.50 -27.11 54.58
CA VAL A 87 25.97 -26.84 54.47
C VAL A 87 26.45 -26.92 53.00
N LYS A 88 27.42 -26.05 52.68
CA LYS A 88 28.29 -25.89 51.48
C LYS A 88 29.09 -27.15 51.09
N GLU A 89 29.48 -27.26 49.80
CA GLU A 89 30.89 -27.37 49.36
C GLU A 89 31.04 -27.56 47.83
N GLN A 90 31.81 -26.67 47.19
CA GLN A 90 32.69 -26.99 46.05
C GLN A 90 34.12 -27.20 46.63
N PRO A 91 35.20 -27.56 45.89
CA PRO A 91 35.38 -27.91 44.45
C PRO A 91 36.27 -29.18 44.26
N LYS A 92 36.64 -29.56 43.02
CA LYS A 92 38.06 -29.64 42.53
C LYS A 92 38.23 -30.40 41.18
N ILE A 93 38.98 -29.71 40.32
CA ILE A 93 39.67 -30.00 39.04
C ILE A 93 40.52 -31.29 39.06
N VAL A 94 40.60 -32.06 37.94
CA VAL A 94 41.83 -32.69 37.39
C VAL A 94 41.69 -33.03 35.88
N GLU A 95 42.51 -32.34 35.08
CA GLU A 95 43.36 -32.72 33.91
C GLU A 95 42.89 -33.52 32.66
N THR A 96 43.26 -32.92 31.52
CA THR A 96 43.45 -33.42 30.14
C THR A 96 44.53 -34.53 30.03
N PRO A 97 44.67 -35.28 28.89
CA PRO A 97 45.61 -34.82 27.84
C PRO A 97 45.38 -35.32 26.37
N VAL A 98 46.19 -34.74 25.45
CA VAL A 98 46.68 -35.22 24.12
C VAL A 98 45.76 -35.06 22.90
N ILE A 99 45.90 -34.02 22.05
CA ILE A 99 46.87 -33.79 20.92
C ILE A 99 46.70 -34.78 19.74
N ALA A 100 46.30 -34.27 18.56
CA ALA A 100 47.08 -34.33 17.30
C ALA A 100 46.23 -34.01 16.04
N SER A 101 46.58 -32.89 15.41
CA SER A 101 46.88 -32.74 13.96
C SER A 101 45.78 -33.00 12.92
N LYS A 102 45.46 -32.00 12.08
CA LYS A 102 46.24 -31.70 10.85
C LYS A 102 45.61 -30.56 10.03
N ASP A 103 46.46 -29.62 9.64
CA ASP A 103 46.23 -28.51 8.70
C ASP A 103 45.72 -28.97 7.32
N THR A 104 44.95 -28.11 6.63
CA THR A 104 45.27 -27.73 5.24
C THR A 104 44.72 -26.34 4.91
N VAL A 105 45.64 -25.40 4.67
CA VAL A 105 45.46 -24.11 3.98
C VAL A 105 45.83 -24.34 2.51
N THR A 106 44.99 -23.91 1.56
CA THR A 106 45.44 -23.60 0.19
C THR A 106 44.72 -22.36 -0.34
N LYS A 107 45.53 -21.55 -1.01
CA LYS A 107 45.39 -20.17 -1.46
C LYS A 107 45.09 -20.12 -2.98
N THR A 108 44.67 -18.95 -3.47
CA THR A 108 44.76 -18.40 -4.86
C THR A 108 43.79 -19.00 -5.90
N GLU A 109 43.08 -18.24 -6.76
CA GLU A 109 43.42 -17.03 -7.55
C GLU A 109 42.20 -16.09 -7.85
N PRO A 110 42.45 -14.86 -8.38
CA PRO A 110 41.49 -13.78 -8.61
C PRO A 110 40.83 -13.81 -10.01
N ILE A 111 39.66 -13.19 -10.10
CA ILE A 111 38.84 -13.07 -11.32
C ILE A 111 39.40 -11.94 -12.19
N GLU A 112 39.82 -12.27 -13.41
CA GLU A 112 40.26 -11.35 -14.45
C GLU A 112 39.08 -10.65 -15.16
N ASP A 113 39.33 -9.39 -15.47
CA ASP A 113 38.57 -8.47 -16.31
C ASP A 113 38.29 -9.02 -17.72
N SER A 114 37.06 -8.82 -18.21
CA SER A 114 36.78 -8.82 -19.64
C SER A 114 36.07 -7.53 -20.03
N VAL A 115 36.82 -6.75 -20.81
CA VAL A 115 36.51 -5.45 -21.37
C VAL A 115 35.40 -5.57 -22.41
N SER A 116 34.29 -4.86 -22.20
CA SER A 116 33.33 -4.54 -23.26
C SER A 116 33.72 -3.18 -23.84
N ALA A 117 34.22 -3.17 -25.07
CA ALA A 117 34.50 -1.98 -25.84
C ALA A 117 33.43 -1.84 -26.93
N GLU A 118 32.51 -0.91 -26.74
CA GLU A 118 31.75 -0.26 -27.81
C GLU A 118 32.00 1.26 -27.72
N PRO A 119 32.15 1.95 -28.86
CA PRO A 119 32.69 3.31 -28.92
C PRO A 119 31.70 4.35 -28.40
N GLU A 120 32.18 5.18 -27.47
CA GLU A 120 31.56 6.42 -27.01
C GLU A 120 31.27 7.35 -28.20
N VAL A 121 29.99 7.55 -28.50
CA VAL A 121 29.54 8.73 -29.23
C VAL A 121 29.61 9.88 -28.25
N ALA A 122 30.65 10.71 -28.40
CA ALA A 122 30.75 11.99 -27.72
C ALA A 122 29.63 12.91 -28.23
N GLU A 123 28.45 12.80 -27.62
CA GLU A 123 27.42 13.81 -27.74
C GLU A 123 27.87 15.03 -26.93
N GLU A 124 28.18 16.10 -27.64
CA GLU A 124 28.44 17.41 -27.07
C GLU A 124 27.38 17.73 -26.00
N PRO A 125 27.77 18.31 -24.85
CA PRO A 125 26.84 18.57 -23.75
C PRO A 125 25.73 19.48 -24.25
N VAL A 126 24.57 18.89 -24.51
CA VAL A 126 23.38 19.60 -24.94
C VAL A 126 22.98 20.51 -23.80
N ASP A 127 23.18 21.82 -23.98
CA ASP A 127 22.75 22.80 -23.00
C ASP A 127 21.23 22.96 -23.09
N TRP A 128 20.53 22.14 -22.31
CA TRP A 128 19.07 22.08 -22.26
C TRP A 128 18.44 23.45 -21.97
N LEU A 129 19.16 24.35 -21.31
CA LEU A 129 18.68 25.69 -21.00
C LEU A 129 18.56 26.58 -22.24
N ALA A 130 19.47 26.43 -23.21
CA ALA A 130 19.40 27.14 -24.49
C ALA A 130 18.20 26.66 -25.31
N LYS A 131 18.01 25.32 -25.41
CA LYS A 131 16.85 24.72 -26.09
C LYS A 131 15.52 25.13 -25.43
N PHE A 132 15.49 25.26 -24.11
CA PHE A 132 14.30 25.71 -23.38
C PHE A 132 13.97 27.18 -23.64
N ARG A 133 14.98 28.06 -23.67
CA ARG A 133 14.79 29.48 -23.99
C ARG A 133 14.33 29.68 -25.44
N GLU A 134 14.84 28.88 -26.36
CA GLU A 134 14.47 28.93 -27.77
C GLU A 134 13.03 28.44 -28.00
N ALA A 135 12.61 27.37 -27.31
CA ALA A 135 11.24 26.88 -27.33
C ALA A 135 10.25 27.90 -26.72
N ALA A 136 10.62 28.54 -25.60
CA ALA A 136 9.79 29.57 -24.98
C ALA A 136 9.62 30.82 -25.88
N LYS A 137 10.65 31.17 -26.65
CA LYS A 137 10.58 32.29 -27.59
C LYS A 137 9.67 31.98 -28.78
N LYS A 138 9.75 30.76 -29.34
CA LYS A 138 8.85 30.32 -30.41
C LYS A 138 7.39 30.30 -29.99
N PHE A 139 7.09 29.86 -28.77
CA PHE A 139 5.73 29.84 -28.26
C PHE A 139 5.13 31.25 -28.12
N ARG A 140 5.94 32.23 -27.70
CA ARG A 140 5.50 33.63 -27.56
C ARG A 140 5.28 34.32 -28.92
N GLU A 141 6.14 34.08 -29.89
CA GLU A 141 5.97 34.59 -31.26
C GLU A 141 4.75 33.97 -31.95
N GLU A 142 4.45 32.68 -31.70
CA GLU A 142 3.30 32.00 -32.27
C GLU A 142 1.97 32.47 -31.65
N SER A 143 1.95 32.76 -30.33
CA SER A 143 0.78 33.36 -29.66
C SER A 143 0.49 34.78 -30.15
N ASP A 144 1.51 35.61 -30.39
CA ASP A 144 1.33 36.98 -30.87
C ASP A 144 0.81 37.02 -32.33
N THR A 145 1.10 36.01 -33.16
CA THR A 145 0.54 35.88 -34.52
C THR A 145 -0.90 35.39 -34.58
N LEU A 146 -1.37 34.67 -33.57
CA LEU A 146 -2.75 34.15 -33.52
C LEU A 146 -3.76 35.20 -33.01
N GLU A 147 -3.31 36.19 -32.24
CA GLU A 147 -4.17 37.28 -31.74
C GLU A 147 -4.43 38.39 -32.77
N ALA A 148 -3.75 38.40 -33.93
CA ALA A 148 -3.87 39.44 -34.95
C ALA A 148 -4.91 39.16 -36.06
N SER A 149 -5.72 38.10 -35.97
CA SER A 149 -6.74 37.79 -37.00
C SER A 149 -7.98 37.10 -36.45
N THR A 150 -8.81 37.82 -35.70
CA THR A 150 -10.27 37.56 -35.68
C THR A 150 -11.04 38.82 -35.28
N GLU A 151 -11.44 39.62 -36.27
CA GLU A 151 -12.38 40.72 -36.08
C GLU A 151 -13.41 40.69 -37.21
N THR A 152 -14.64 40.18 -36.96
CA THR A 152 -15.88 40.61 -37.66
C THR A 152 -17.17 40.11 -36.98
N LYS A 153 -17.94 41.08 -36.47
CA LYS A 153 -19.41 41.32 -36.42
C LYS A 153 -20.43 40.23 -36.00
N PRO A 154 -21.41 40.59 -35.12
CA PRO A 154 -22.60 39.78 -34.85
C PRO A 154 -23.77 40.16 -35.78
N THR A 155 -24.47 39.17 -36.32
CA THR A 155 -25.77 39.33 -36.98
C THR A 155 -26.85 38.77 -36.07
N GLN A 156 -27.77 39.63 -35.63
CA GLN A 156 -29.05 39.23 -35.04
C GLN A 156 -30.03 38.88 -36.15
N GLU A 157 -30.65 37.71 -36.08
CA GLU A 157 -31.96 37.49 -36.69
C GLU A 157 -32.89 36.73 -35.73
N ASN A 158 -34.05 37.35 -35.51
CA ASN A 158 -35.20 36.77 -34.83
C ASN A 158 -35.85 35.73 -35.74
N PHE A 159 -36.21 34.55 -35.20
CA PHE A 159 -37.28 33.75 -35.78
C PHE A 159 -38.17 33.15 -34.68
N THR A 160 -39.40 33.65 -34.64
CA THR A 160 -40.49 33.16 -33.79
C THR A 160 -41.19 31.97 -34.46
N GLY A 161 -41.46 30.92 -33.69
CA GLY A 161 -42.66 30.09 -33.86
C GLY A 161 -42.49 28.78 -34.63
N PHE A 162 -42.28 27.68 -33.92
CA PHE A 162 -42.90 26.41 -34.29
C PHE A 162 -43.19 25.58 -33.04
N SER A 163 -44.48 25.37 -32.79
CA SER A 163 -45.02 24.43 -31.82
C SER A 163 -44.75 23.02 -32.34
N GLY A 164 -43.87 22.28 -31.67
CA GLY A 164 -43.52 20.91 -32.00
C GLY A 164 -43.37 20.11 -30.72
N VAL A 165 -44.38 19.31 -30.42
CA VAL A 165 -44.35 18.23 -29.42
C VAL A 165 -43.05 17.46 -29.59
N THR A 166 -42.10 17.73 -28.71
CA THR A 166 -40.86 16.96 -28.63
C THR A 166 -40.92 16.29 -27.29
N SER A 167 -41.26 15.00 -27.32
CA SER A 167 -41.04 14.08 -26.22
C SER A 167 -39.62 14.31 -25.72
N GLU A 168 -39.49 14.84 -24.50
CA GLU A 168 -38.22 14.79 -23.78
C GLU A 168 -37.77 13.32 -23.81
N PRO A 169 -36.58 12.99 -24.34
CA PRO A 169 -36.02 11.70 -24.06
C PRO A 169 -35.87 11.69 -22.53
N ILE A 170 -36.66 10.84 -21.87
CA ILE A 170 -36.45 10.48 -20.48
C ILE A 170 -34.99 10.00 -20.44
N ARG A 171 -34.08 10.88 -20.03
CA ARG A 171 -32.73 10.51 -19.66
C ARG A 171 -32.89 9.64 -18.43
N THR A 172 -33.06 8.33 -18.65
CA THR A 172 -32.88 7.33 -17.61
C THR A 172 -31.45 7.50 -17.15
N ALA A 173 -31.26 8.28 -16.09
CA ALA A 173 -29.95 8.47 -15.49
C ALA A 173 -29.40 7.09 -15.18
N PRO A 174 -28.21 6.72 -15.70
CA PRO A 174 -27.65 5.41 -15.45
C PRO A 174 -27.48 5.24 -13.94
N ALA A 175 -28.11 4.21 -13.38
CA ALA A 175 -28.07 3.94 -11.95
C ALA A 175 -26.64 3.57 -11.55
N THR A 176 -25.99 4.44 -10.78
CA THR A 176 -24.68 4.19 -10.21
C THR A 176 -24.82 3.52 -8.86
N LYS A 177 -24.22 2.34 -8.68
CA LYS A 177 -24.20 1.63 -7.40
C LYS A 177 -22.84 1.80 -6.73
N SER A 178 -22.82 2.29 -5.50
CA SER A 178 -21.62 2.39 -4.66
C SER A 178 -21.40 1.08 -3.90
N LEU A 179 -20.22 0.48 -4.03
CA LEU A 179 -19.84 -0.74 -3.33
C LEU A 179 -18.55 -0.51 -2.57
N TYR A 180 -18.56 -0.84 -1.27
CA TYR A 180 -17.45 -0.57 -0.35
C TYR A 180 -16.66 -1.85 -0.06
N TYR A 181 -15.34 -1.72 -0.10
CA TYR A 181 -14.42 -2.84 0.02
C TYR A 181 -13.20 -2.49 0.87
N ARG A 182 -12.62 -3.54 1.45
CA ARG A 182 -11.27 -3.55 1.99
C ARG A 182 -10.40 -4.43 1.12
N SER A 183 -9.20 -3.98 0.80
CA SER A 183 -8.25 -4.77 0.00
C SER A 183 -7.26 -5.47 0.93
N SER A 184 -6.84 -6.67 0.54
CA SER A 184 -5.69 -7.34 1.16
C SER A 184 -4.34 -6.77 0.65
N LEU A 185 -4.36 -5.96 -0.41
CA LEU A 185 -3.18 -5.41 -1.08
C LEU A 185 -2.75 -4.07 -0.47
N GLY A 186 -2.18 -4.12 0.74
CA GLY A 186 -1.41 -3.00 1.29
C GLY A 186 -2.20 -1.70 1.55
N GLY A 187 -1.54 -0.55 1.33
CA GLY A 187 -2.12 0.77 1.57
C GLY A 187 -2.81 1.36 0.33
N LEU A 188 -3.44 2.54 0.47
CA LEU A 188 -4.16 3.20 -0.63
C LEU A 188 -3.31 3.40 -1.89
N LYS A 189 -2.04 3.76 -1.72
CA LYS A 189 -1.12 3.93 -2.85
C LYS A 189 -0.94 2.61 -3.61
N ASP A 190 -0.76 1.50 -2.90
CA ASP A 190 -0.56 0.19 -3.50
C ASP A 190 -1.84 -0.27 -4.22
N ILE A 191 -3.02 -0.01 -3.63
CA ILE A 191 -4.31 -0.30 -4.25
C ILE A 191 -4.46 0.49 -5.55
N ALA A 192 -4.18 1.80 -5.54
CA ALA A 192 -4.30 2.65 -6.74
C ALA A 192 -3.34 2.20 -7.86
N GLN A 193 -2.09 1.87 -7.52
CA GLN A 193 -1.12 1.35 -8.49
C GLN A 193 -1.52 -0.02 -9.03
N ASN A 194 -2.06 -0.90 -8.19
CA ASN A 194 -2.55 -2.21 -8.64
C ASN A 194 -3.77 -2.08 -9.55
N ILE A 195 -4.70 -1.15 -9.27
CA ILE A 195 -5.80 -0.83 -10.18
C ILE A 195 -5.23 -0.46 -11.54
N ASP A 196 -4.32 0.52 -11.61
CA ASP A 196 -3.77 0.95 -12.89
C ASP A 196 -3.04 -0.16 -13.65
N LYS A 197 -2.11 -0.85 -12.97
CA LYS A 197 -1.29 -1.90 -13.57
C LYS A 197 -2.16 -3.03 -14.12
N THR A 198 -3.12 -3.49 -13.33
CA THR A 198 -3.96 -4.65 -13.69
C THR A 198 -5.00 -4.28 -14.75
N SER A 199 -5.57 -3.08 -14.67
CA SER A 199 -6.43 -2.51 -15.70
C SER A 199 -5.73 -2.38 -17.05
N ARG A 200 -4.51 -1.84 -17.09
CA ARG A 200 -3.73 -1.72 -18.33
C ARG A 200 -3.37 -3.08 -18.92
N SER A 201 -2.97 -4.04 -18.09
CA SER A 201 -2.67 -5.40 -18.55
C SER A 201 -3.90 -6.13 -19.10
N ALA A 202 -5.09 -5.91 -18.51
CA ALA A 202 -6.32 -6.58 -18.93
C ALA A 202 -7.14 -5.80 -19.97
N GLY A 203 -6.76 -4.56 -20.30
CA GLY A 203 -7.55 -3.67 -21.16
C GLY A 203 -8.87 -3.22 -20.54
N VAL A 204 -8.99 -3.27 -19.21
CA VAL A 204 -10.21 -2.96 -18.46
C VAL A 204 -10.18 -1.48 -18.05
N PRO A 205 -11.14 -0.66 -18.48
CA PRO A 205 -11.14 0.76 -18.16
C PRO A 205 -11.55 1.02 -16.71
N TYR A 206 -10.89 1.99 -16.10
CA TYR A 206 -11.23 2.54 -14.79
C TYR A 206 -11.08 4.06 -14.83
N ALA A 207 -11.63 4.76 -13.84
CA ALA A 207 -11.38 6.18 -13.64
C ALA A 207 -11.55 6.56 -12.16
N PHE A 208 -10.57 7.26 -11.58
CA PHE A 208 -10.68 7.77 -10.22
C PHE A 208 -11.62 8.99 -10.16
N SER A 209 -12.34 9.12 -9.04
CA SER A 209 -13.20 10.26 -8.71
C SER A 209 -12.99 10.69 -7.25
N MET A 210 -13.76 11.68 -6.78
CA MET A 210 -13.73 12.23 -5.41
C MET A 210 -12.30 12.64 -4.97
N ASN A 211 -11.95 12.37 -3.70
CA ASN A 211 -10.64 12.63 -3.13
C ASN A 211 -9.50 12.07 -3.98
N ALA A 212 -9.66 10.85 -4.49
CA ALA A 212 -8.63 10.18 -5.29
C ALA A 212 -8.36 10.96 -6.59
N GLY A 213 -9.41 11.36 -7.31
CA GLY A 213 -9.30 12.16 -8.52
C GLY A 213 -8.73 13.56 -8.27
N LEU A 214 -9.25 14.28 -7.26
CA LEU A 214 -8.80 15.64 -6.97
C LEU A 214 -7.34 15.69 -6.48
N SER A 215 -6.89 14.66 -5.74
CA SER A 215 -5.51 14.57 -5.24
C SER A 215 -4.44 14.56 -6.34
N LEU A 216 -4.84 14.25 -7.58
CA LEU A 216 -3.94 14.25 -8.75
C LEU A 216 -3.77 15.64 -9.36
N TYR A 217 -4.67 16.59 -9.08
CA TYR A 217 -4.53 17.97 -9.53
C TYR A 217 -3.79 18.83 -8.51
N LYS A 218 -4.03 18.58 -7.23
CA LYS A 218 -3.46 19.36 -6.13
C LYS A 218 -3.31 18.48 -4.89
N PRO A 219 -2.26 18.68 -4.07
CA PRO A 219 -2.21 18.09 -2.75
C PRO A 219 -3.41 18.52 -1.91
N ILE A 220 -4.22 17.55 -1.50
CA ILE A 220 -5.40 17.74 -0.64
C ILE A 220 -5.15 17.15 0.75
N LYS A 221 -6.12 17.33 1.66
CA LYS A 221 -6.07 16.69 2.98
C LYS A 221 -5.98 15.16 2.87
N PRO A 222 -5.29 14.47 3.80
CA PRO A 222 -5.24 13.02 3.81
C PRO A 222 -6.63 12.40 3.86
N PHE A 223 -6.84 11.32 3.12
CA PHE A 223 -8.09 10.58 3.06
C PHE A 223 -7.84 9.08 3.19
N SER A 224 -8.86 8.34 3.63
CA SER A 224 -8.78 6.89 3.89
C SER A 224 -9.43 6.03 2.81
N VAL A 225 -10.22 6.62 1.89
CA VAL A 225 -11.02 5.88 0.91
C VAL A 225 -10.74 6.36 -0.52
N LEU A 226 -10.33 5.43 -1.38
CA LEU A 226 -10.26 5.64 -2.82
C LEU A 226 -11.63 5.46 -3.45
N HIS A 227 -11.99 6.33 -4.39
CA HIS A 227 -13.22 6.21 -5.15
C HIS A 227 -12.88 6.03 -6.63
N ALA A 228 -13.37 4.95 -7.24
CA ALA A 228 -13.09 4.65 -8.64
C ALA A 228 -14.34 4.12 -9.35
N TYR A 229 -14.53 4.54 -10.59
CA TYR A 229 -15.54 4.00 -11.49
C TYR A 229 -15.04 2.75 -12.18
N VAL A 230 -15.92 1.75 -12.24
CA VAL A 230 -15.70 0.49 -12.94
C VAL A 230 -16.97 0.07 -13.67
N LYS A 231 -16.81 -0.68 -14.77
CA LYS A 231 -17.95 -1.26 -15.49
C LYS A 231 -18.51 -2.45 -14.70
N PRO A 232 -19.83 -2.71 -14.76
CA PRO A 232 -20.44 -3.87 -14.11
C PRO A 232 -19.84 -5.20 -14.56
N SER A 233 -19.49 -5.32 -15.84
CA SER A 233 -18.88 -6.53 -16.41
C SER A 233 -17.49 -6.84 -15.84
N ASP A 234 -16.79 -5.82 -15.38
CA ASP A 234 -15.38 -5.89 -14.96
C ASP A 234 -15.24 -5.91 -13.43
N LEU A 235 -16.34 -5.73 -12.69
CA LEU A 235 -16.33 -5.77 -11.23
C LEU A 235 -15.75 -7.08 -10.65
N PRO A 236 -16.13 -8.28 -11.14
CA PRO A 236 -15.55 -9.53 -10.63
C PRO A 236 -14.05 -9.67 -10.89
N PHE A 237 -13.53 -8.98 -11.92
CA PHE A 237 -12.10 -8.93 -12.20
C PHE A 237 -11.37 -8.14 -11.11
N PHE A 238 -11.84 -6.93 -10.79
CA PHE A 238 -11.25 -6.12 -9.72
C PHE A 238 -11.37 -6.77 -8.34
N GLU A 239 -12.50 -7.40 -8.03
CA GLU A 239 -12.68 -8.11 -6.76
C GLU A 239 -11.63 -9.21 -6.56
N ARG A 240 -11.37 -10.01 -7.61
CA ARG A 240 -10.40 -11.10 -7.55
C ARG A 240 -8.97 -10.58 -7.50
N VAL A 241 -8.62 -9.65 -8.38
CA VAL A 241 -7.24 -9.18 -8.55
C VAL A 241 -6.78 -8.34 -7.36
N LEU A 242 -7.67 -7.54 -6.80
CA LEU A 242 -7.35 -6.68 -5.65
C LEU A 242 -7.61 -7.36 -4.30
N GLY A 243 -8.03 -8.64 -4.30
CA GLY A 243 -8.38 -9.37 -3.08
C GLY A 243 -9.41 -8.62 -2.23
N LEU A 244 -10.47 -8.12 -2.88
CA LEU A 244 -11.46 -7.28 -2.22
C LEU A 244 -12.38 -8.10 -1.32
N THR A 245 -12.54 -7.63 -0.09
CA THR A 245 -13.55 -8.13 0.85
C THR A 245 -14.61 -7.05 1.04
N PRO A 246 -15.91 -7.34 0.85
CA PRO A 246 -16.98 -6.39 1.10
C PRO A 246 -16.90 -5.82 2.52
N SER A 247 -17.14 -4.52 2.67
CA SER A 247 -17.10 -3.83 3.96
C SER A 247 -18.15 -2.73 4.04
N GLU A 248 -18.34 -2.19 5.25
CA GLU A 248 -19.13 -0.99 5.47
C GLU A 248 -18.33 0.27 5.14
N GLU A 249 -19.02 1.38 4.91
CA GLU A 249 -18.40 2.66 4.53
C GLU A 249 -17.32 3.13 5.53
N ALA A 250 -17.56 2.94 6.84
CA ALA A 250 -16.63 3.37 7.89
C ALA A 250 -15.30 2.58 7.90
N GLY A 251 -15.30 1.34 7.43
CA GLY A 251 -14.14 0.45 7.43
C GLY A 251 -13.49 0.25 6.06
N ALA A 252 -14.04 0.87 5.02
CA ALA A 252 -13.61 0.70 3.65
C ALA A 252 -12.31 1.45 3.36
N GLN A 253 -11.55 0.92 2.39
CA GLN A 253 -10.39 1.58 1.80
C GLN A 253 -10.64 1.94 0.32
N LEU A 254 -11.61 1.27 -0.29
CA LEU A 254 -11.97 1.41 -1.69
C LEU A 254 -13.49 1.41 -1.82
N CYS A 255 -14.01 2.42 -2.51
CA CYS A 255 -15.38 2.50 -2.98
C CYS A 255 -15.36 2.38 -4.51
N LEU A 256 -16.02 1.35 -5.04
CA LEU A 256 -16.21 1.15 -6.47
C LEU A 256 -17.59 1.64 -6.88
N TYR A 257 -17.63 2.65 -7.75
CA TYR A 257 -18.84 3.10 -8.41
C TYR A 257 -19.07 2.25 -9.65
N VAL A 258 -20.08 1.39 -9.59
CA VAL A 258 -20.48 0.55 -10.71
C VAL A 258 -21.46 1.34 -11.58
N SER A 259 -21.02 1.67 -12.80
CA SER A 259 -21.83 2.41 -13.77
C SER A 259 -21.72 1.78 -15.15
N SER A 260 -22.87 1.64 -15.82
CA SER A 260 -22.93 1.23 -17.23
C SER A 260 -22.69 2.40 -18.19
N ASP A 261 -22.52 3.62 -17.69
CA ASP A 261 -22.32 4.80 -18.51
C ASP A 261 -20.95 4.77 -19.21
N THR A 262 -20.97 4.65 -20.53
CA THR A 262 -19.78 4.66 -21.37
C THR A 262 -19.11 6.02 -21.44
N GLY A 263 -19.86 7.11 -21.20
CA GLY A 263 -19.35 8.48 -21.26
C GLY A 263 -18.28 8.77 -20.20
N ILE A 264 -18.39 8.15 -19.02
CA ILE A 264 -17.40 8.30 -17.92
C ILE A 264 -16.03 7.77 -18.35
N PHE A 265 -16.02 6.63 -19.05
CA PHE A 265 -14.77 5.98 -19.48
C PHE A 265 -14.23 6.56 -20.78
N ALA A 266 -15.10 7.08 -21.66
CA ALA A 266 -14.67 7.70 -22.92
C ALA A 266 -13.99 9.06 -22.71
N ASN A 267 -14.50 9.86 -21.76
CA ASN A 267 -14.01 11.20 -21.48
C ASN A 267 -13.05 11.26 -20.28
N ARG A 268 -12.39 10.13 -19.96
CA ARG A 268 -11.41 10.08 -18.87
C ARG A 268 -10.12 10.78 -19.26
N GLU A 269 -9.50 11.46 -18.32
CA GLU A 269 -8.23 12.18 -18.49
C GLU A 269 -7.10 11.39 -17.80
N GLU A 270 -5.92 11.34 -18.42
CA GLU A 270 -4.74 10.71 -17.83
C GLU A 270 -3.90 11.76 -17.11
N MET A 271 -3.73 11.59 -15.79
CA MET A 271 -3.00 12.50 -14.92
C MET A 271 -1.98 11.71 -14.12
N HIS A 272 -0.70 12.05 -14.26
CA HIS A 272 0.41 11.36 -13.58
C HIS A 272 0.43 9.83 -13.78
N GLY A 273 -0.02 9.35 -14.94
CA GLY A 273 -0.10 7.92 -15.28
C GLY A 273 -1.32 7.19 -14.69
N LEU A 274 -2.26 7.91 -14.07
CA LEU A 274 -3.53 7.36 -13.59
C LEU A 274 -4.70 7.96 -14.36
N PHE A 275 -5.79 7.20 -14.53
CA PHE A 275 -6.99 7.72 -15.17
C PHE A 275 -7.96 8.35 -14.17
N VAL A 276 -8.49 9.52 -14.51
CA VAL A 276 -9.45 10.31 -13.73
C VAL A 276 -10.67 10.61 -14.59
N VAL A 277 -11.84 10.72 -13.98
CA VAL A 277 -13.05 11.16 -14.69
C VAL A 277 -12.89 12.60 -15.22
N SER A 278 -13.72 13.01 -16.19
CA SER A 278 -13.69 14.37 -16.72
C SER A 278 -13.86 15.41 -15.62
N LYS A 279 -13.28 16.61 -15.77
CA LYS A 279 -13.38 17.67 -14.75
C LYS A 279 -14.82 18.01 -14.35
N THR A 280 -15.72 18.05 -15.34
CA THR A 280 -17.16 18.28 -15.12
C THR A 280 -17.79 17.19 -14.25
N LYS A 281 -17.42 15.93 -14.50
CA LYS A 281 -17.93 14.78 -13.74
C LYS A 281 -17.33 14.73 -12.34
N LEU A 282 -16.04 15.01 -12.21
CA LEU A 282 -15.35 15.08 -10.92
C LEU A 282 -15.98 16.15 -10.02
N LEU A 283 -16.26 17.34 -10.55
CA LEU A 283 -16.93 18.41 -9.82
C LEU A 283 -18.36 18.03 -9.42
N GLU A 284 -19.10 17.36 -10.31
CA GLU A 284 -20.45 16.84 -10.01
C GLU A 284 -20.42 15.82 -8.86
N ASP A 285 -19.47 14.87 -8.88
CA ASP A 285 -19.38 13.83 -7.85
C ASP A 285 -18.99 14.43 -6.48
N ILE A 286 -18.02 15.36 -6.49
CA ILE A 286 -17.56 16.06 -5.29
C ILE A 286 -18.67 16.94 -4.71
N THR A 287 -19.46 17.62 -5.54
CA THR A 287 -20.58 18.45 -5.04
C THR A 287 -21.75 17.64 -4.50
N LYS A 288 -21.94 16.39 -4.97
CA LYS A 288 -23.01 15.51 -4.48
C LYS A 288 -22.66 14.81 -3.17
N THR A 289 -21.42 14.35 -3.03
CA THR A 289 -21.03 13.42 -1.95
C THR A 289 -19.89 13.96 -1.08
N GLY A 290 -19.20 15.00 -1.52
CA GLY A 290 -18.00 15.51 -0.86
C GLY A 290 -18.31 16.52 0.25
N ASP A 291 -17.33 16.70 1.13
CA ASP A 291 -17.39 17.70 2.20
C ASP A 291 -17.24 19.12 1.64
N ASN A 292 -17.77 20.12 2.37
CA ASN A 292 -17.66 21.53 1.98
C ASN A 292 -16.21 21.96 1.67
N THR A 293 -15.23 21.46 2.44
CA THR A 293 -13.82 21.79 2.18
C THR A 293 -13.31 21.21 0.87
N LEU A 294 -13.74 20.00 0.51
CA LEU A 294 -13.36 19.36 -0.75
C LEU A 294 -14.02 20.07 -1.93
N ILE A 295 -15.26 20.53 -1.76
CA ILE A 295 -16.00 21.30 -2.76
C ILE A 295 -15.29 22.63 -3.05
N ASP A 296 -14.84 23.35 -2.02
CA ASP A 296 -14.11 24.61 -2.19
C ASP A 296 -12.74 24.38 -2.86
N GLU A 297 -12.03 23.32 -2.47
CA GLU A 297 -10.77 22.92 -3.12
C GLU A 297 -10.99 22.55 -4.59
N ALA A 298 -12.06 21.82 -4.91
CA ALA A 298 -12.41 21.44 -6.28
C ALA A 298 -12.72 22.65 -7.16
N LYS A 299 -13.53 23.60 -6.68
CA LYS A 299 -13.86 24.83 -7.42
C LYS A 299 -12.66 25.73 -7.70
N SER A 300 -11.62 25.63 -6.89
CA SER A 300 -10.39 26.41 -7.10
C SER A 300 -9.49 25.84 -8.21
N VAL A 301 -9.70 24.59 -8.63
CA VAL A 301 -8.74 23.84 -9.47
C VAL A 301 -9.38 23.26 -10.73
N LEU A 302 -10.63 22.80 -10.65
CA LEU A 302 -11.40 22.21 -11.76
C LEU A 302 -12.19 23.27 -12.52
#